data_AF-A0A963AGZ4-F1
#
_entry.id   AF-A0A963AGZ4-F1
#
_cell.length_a   1.000
_cell.length_b   1.000
_cell.length_c   1.000
_cell.angle_alpha   90.00
_cell.angle_beta   90.00
_cell.angle_gamma   90.00
#
_symmetry.space_group_name_H-M   'P 1'
#
loop_
_entity.id
_entity.type
_entity.pdbx_description
1 polymer ?
#
loop_
_entity_poly.entity_id
_entity_poly.type
_entity_poly.pdbx_seq_one_letter_code
_entity_poly.pdbx_strand_id
1 'polypeptide(L)' 'MGSWVVSGVTFAVFMAEGLIHYNMGMAKAEGNFKLRFPPPKELAKIAAVTAAFAIASGAIIKALPRNLSPKI' A
#
# COMPACT_ATOMS: atom_id res chain seq x y z
N MET A 1 -15.28 -9.58 11.62
CA MET A 1 -14.03 -10.07 10.99
C MET A 1 -13.69 -9.42 9.65
N GLY A 2 -14.64 -9.16 8.73
CA GLY A 2 -14.33 -8.72 7.35
C GLY A 2 -13.48 -7.45 7.21
N SER A 3 -13.69 -6.41 8.03
CA SER A 3 -12.95 -5.14 7.90
C SER A 3 -11.44 -5.27 8.15
N TRP A 4 -11.00 -6.18 9.03
CA TRP A 4 -9.57 -6.35 9.35
C TRP A 4 -8.85 -7.15 8.26
N VAL A 5 -9.53 -8.14 7.68
CA VAL A 5 -9.02 -8.91 6.54
C VAL A 5 -8.85 -7.99 5.33
N VAL A 6 -9.86 -7.17 5.02
CA VAL A 6 -9.80 -6.21 3.90
C VAL A 6 -8.66 -5.21 4.10
N SER A 7 -8.54 -4.59 5.29
CA SER A 7 -7.44 -3.65 5.56
C SER A 7 -6.06 -4.30 5.48
N GLY A 8 -5.92 -5.55 5.95
CA GLY A 8 -4.67 -6.30 5.84
C GLY A 8 -4.28 -6.62 4.40
N VAL A 9 -5.27 -7.03 3.58
CA VAL A 9 -5.05 -7.27 2.14
C VAL A 9 -4.70 -5.96 1.41
N THR A 10 -5.44 -4.87 1.66
CA THR A 10 -5.14 -3.55 1.08
C THR A 10 -3.73 -3.09 1.44
N PHE A 11 -3.33 -3.25 2.71
CA PHE A 11 -1.98 -2.93 3.15
C PHE A 11 -0.93 -3.75 2.38
N ALA A 12 -1.10 -5.07 2.28
CA ALA A 12 -0.14 -5.95 1.60
C ALA A 12 0.02 -5.60 0.12
N VAL A 13 -1.09 -5.37 -0.60
CA VAL A 13 -1.06 -4.97 -2.02
C VAL A 13 -0.33 -3.64 -2.19
N PHE A 14 -0.67 -2.63 -1.38
CA PHE A 14 -0.02 -1.32 -1.47
C PHE A 14 1.44 -1.34 -1.03
N MET A 15 1.83 -2.22 -0.10
CA MET A 15 3.23 -2.37 0.28
C MET A 15 4.05 -2.99 -0.85
N ALA A 16 3.50 -4.01 -1.52
CA ALA A 16 4.12 -4.62 -2.69
C ALA A 16 4.29 -3.59 -3.82
N GLU A 17 3.27 -2.77 -4.08
CA GLU A 17 3.33 -1.70 -5.07
C GLU A 17 4.38 -0.65 -4.69
N GLY A 18 4.42 -0.21 -3.42
CA GLY A 18 5.42 0.72 -2.91
C GLY A 18 6.86 0.21 -3.05
N LEU A 19 7.09 -1.08 -2.82
CA LEU A 19 8.37 -1.73 -3.07
C LEU A 19 8.75 -1.74 -4.55
N ILE A 20 7.79 -1.99 -5.44
CA ILE A 20 8.05 -1.94 -6.89
C ILE A 20 8.37 -0.52 -7.32
N HIS A 21 7.64 0.49 -6.84
CA HIS A 21 7.94 1.90 -7.12
C HIS A 21 9.32 2.33 -6.63
N TYR A 22 9.73 1.88 -5.45
CA TYR A 22 11.09 2.09 -4.96
C TYR A 22 12.13 1.49 -5.92
N ASN A 23 11.92 0.23 -6.33
CA ASN A 23 12.83 -0.46 -7.25
C ASN A 23 12.85 0.16 -8.65
N MET A 24 11.73 0.67 -9.15
CA MET A 24 11.66 1.43 -10.40
C MET A 24 12.42 2.76 -10.29
N GLY A 25 12.30 3.46 -9.16
CA GLY A 25 13.06 4.68 -8.89
C GLY A 25 14.57 4.43 -8.88
N MET A 26 15.00 3.37 -8.21
CA MET A 26 16.41 2.93 -8.21
C MET A 26 16.87 2.46 -9.58
N ALA A 27 16.06 1.70 -10.32
CA ALA A 27 16.39 1.25 -11.67
C ALA A 27 16.55 2.41 -12.66
N LYS A 28 15.76 3.49 -12.50
CA LYS A 28 15.92 4.72 -13.27
C LYS A 28 17.23 5.45 -12.95
N ALA A 29 17.72 5.33 -11.72
CA ALA A 29 19.01 5.91 -11.30
C ALA A 29 20.22 5.04 -11.65
N GLU A 30 20.10 3.71 -11.55
CA GLU A 30 21.19 2.73 -11.72
C GLU A 30 21.22 2.06 -13.10
N GLY A 31 20.20 2.26 -13.96
CA GLY A 31 20.11 1.69 -15.30
C GLY A 31 19.76 0.21 -15.38
N ASN A 32 19.53 -0.47 -14.25
CA ASN A 32 19.15 -1.89 -14.18
C ASN A 32 18.06 -2.13 -13.12
N PHE A 33 17.02 -2.87 -13.49
CA PHE A 33 15.99 -3.30 -12.53
C PHE A 33 16.49 -4.49 -11.73
N LYS A 34 16.78 -4.27 -10.45
CA LYS A 34 17.07 -5.33 -9.48
C LYS A 34 16.06 -5.24 -8.36
N LEU A 35 15.35 -6.33 -8.09
CA LEU A 35 14.49 -6.46 -6.90
C LEU A 35 15.38 -6.40 -5.66
N ARG A 36 15.45 -5.22 -5.06
CA ARG A 36 16.16 -4.94 -3.82
C ARG A 36 15.16 -4.54 -2.75
N PHE A 37 15.40 -5.03 -1.54
CA PHE A 37 14.70 -4.50 -0.39
C PHE A 37 15.27 -3.13 -0.03
N PRO A 38 14.43 -2.11 0.19
CA PRO A 38 14.87 -0.81 0.66
C PRO A 38 15.55 -0.94 2.03
N PRO A 39 16.49 -0.05 2.36
CA PRO A 39 17.10 -0.02 3.67
C PRO A 39 16.03 0.16 4.76
N PRO A 40 16.24 -0.34 5.99
CA PRO A 40 15.18 -0.44 7.02
C PRO A 40 14.47 0.88 7.31
N LYS A 41 15.19 2.01 7.22
CA LYS A 41 14.63 3.36 7.41
C LYS A 41 13.67 3.78 6.29
N GLU A 42 14.00 3.48 5.04
CA GLU A 42 13.14 3.75 3.88
C GLU A 42 11.93 2.82 3.91
N LEU A 43 12.15 1.53 4.21
CA LEU A 43 11.08 0.55 4.36
C LEU A 43 10.07 0.96 5.43
N ALA A 44 10.55 1.45 6.59
CA ALA A 44 9.69 1.94 7.65
C ALA A 44 8.84 3.16 7.21
N LYS A 45 9.40 4.07 6.40
CA LYS A 45 8.63 5.20 5.84
C LYS A 45 7.54 4.72 4.88
N ILE A 46 7.89 3.81 3.96
CA ILE A 46 6.94 3.25 2.99
C ILE A 46 5.82 2.54 3.77
N ALA A 47 6.17 1.67 4.72
CA ALA A 47 5.21 0.96 5.56
C ALA A 47 4.31 1.91 6.37
N ALA A 48 4.86 2.98 6.94
CA ALA A 48 4.09 3.96 7.70
C ALA A 48 3.08 4.72 6.82
N VAL A 49 3.50 5.18 5.63
CA VAL A 49 2.62 5.85 4.67
C VAL A 49 1.55 4.87 4.18
N THR A 50 1.94 3.66 3.77
CA THR A 50 1.01 2.63 3.30
C THR A 50 -0.01 2.25 4.38
N ALA A 51 0.40 2.13 5.64
CA ALA A 51 -0.51 1.86 6.75
C ALA A 51 -1.53 2.99 6.96
N ALA A 52 -1.07 4.26 6.92
CA ALA A 52 -1.94 5.41 7.04
C ALA A 52 -3.00 5.44 5.92
N PHE A 53 -2.57 5.21 4.67
CA PHE A 53 -3.49 5.17 3.52
C PHE A 53 -4.43 3.96 3.54
N ALA A 54 -3.99 2.79 4.02
CA ALA A 54 -4.86 1.62 4.16
C ALA A 54 -5.99 1.86 5.19
N ILE A 55 -5.67 2.53 6.30
CA ILE A 55 -6.67 2.92 7.31
C ILE A 55 -7.61 3.99 6.75
N ALA A 56 -7.06 5.02 6.09
CA ALA A 56 -7.84 6.09 5.49
C ALA A 56 -8.83 5.55 4.43
N SER A 57 -8.37 4.66 3.54
CA SER A 57 -9.23 3.99 2.56
C SER A 57 -10.35 3.20 3.23
N GLY A 58 -10.04 2.46 4.31
CA GLY A 58 -11.06 1.74 5.09
C GLY A 58 -12.09 2.68 5.73
N ALA A 59 -11.67 3.85 6.20
CA ALA A 59 -12.57 4.86 6.75
C ALA A 59 -13.46 5.49 5.67
N ILE A 60 -12.90 5.82 4.51
CA ILE A 60 -13.64 6.39 3.37
C ILE A 60 -14.70 5.40 2.86
N ILE A 61 -14.34 4.11 2.70
CA ILE A 61 -15.27 3.07 2.25
C ILE A 61 -16.46 2.92 3.24
N LYS A 62 -16.20 3.03 4.54
CA LYS A 62 -17.25 3.00 5.58
C LYS A 62 -18.15 4.24 5.57
N ALA A 63 -17.60 5.39 5.19
CA ALA A 63 -18.34 6.64 5.06
C ALA A 63 -19.14 6.74 3.75
N LEU A 64 -18.85 5.88 2.77
CA LEU A 64 -19.53 5.87 1.48
C LEU A 64 -21.00 5.45 1.64
N PRO A 65 -21.97 6.20 1.11
CA PRO A 65 -23.38 5.90 1.32
C PRO A 65 -23.79 4.60 0.61
N ARG A 66 -24.71 3.83 1.22
CA ARG A 66 -25.04 2.44 0.83
C ARG A 66 -25.57 2.26 -0.61
N ASN A 67 -26.06 3.33 -1.21
CA ASN A 67 -26.49 3.41 -2.61
C ASN A 67 -25.31 3.48 -3.61
N LEU A 68 -24.10 3.73 -3.13
CA LEU A 68 -22.83 3.64 -3.87
C LEU A 68 -21.89 2.58 -3.29
N SER A 69 -22.19 2.00 -2.12
CA SER A 69 -21.47 0.83 -1.63
C SER A 69 -21.65 -0.32 -2.63
N PRO A 70 -20.56 -0.86 -3.22
CA PRO A 70 -20.66 -2.06 -4.01
C PRO A 70 -21.25 -3.17 -3.14
N LYS A 71 -22.30 -3.84 -3.66
CA LYS A 71 -22.80 -5.10 -3.07
C LYS A 71 -21.71 -6.14 -3.30
N ILE A 72 -20.81 -6.28 -2.34
CA ILE A 72 -19.80 -7.35 -2.28
C ILE A 72 -20.28 -8.36 -1.26
#